data_AF-A0A2K8KSV2-F1
#
_entry.id   AF-A0A2K8KSV2-F1
#
_cell.length_a   1.000
_cell.length_b   1.000
_cell.length_c   1.000
_cell.angle_alpha   90.00
_cell.angle_beta   90.00
_cell.angle_gamma   90.00
#
_symmetry.space_group_name_H-M   'P 1'
#
loop_
_entity.id
_entity.type
_entity.pdbx_description
1 polymer ?
#
loop_
_entity_poly.entity_id
_entity_poly.type
_entity_poly.pdbx_seq_one_letter_code
_entity_poly.pdbx_strand_id
1 'polypeptide(L)' 'MIKYILDTNIVIYVMKRRPLDVLDRFNEHSRQISISAITFVELIYGAEKAKKRNIT' A
#
# COMPACT_ATOMS: atom_id res chain seq x y z
N MET A 1 20.08 0.58 1.77
CA MET A 1 19.83 1.45 0.61
C MET A 1 18.46 1.09 0.04
N ILE A 2 17.66 2.07 -0.36
CA ILE A 2 16.37 1.82 -1.02
C ILE A 2 16.63 1.17 -2.38
N LYS A 3 15.84 0.14 -2.71
CA LYS A 3 15.95 -0.65 -3.93
C LYS A 3 14.64 -0.70 -4.72
N TYR A 4 13.50 -0.57 -4.04
CA TYR A 4 12.18 -0.71 -4.65
C TYR A 4 11.31 0.50 -4.31
N ILE A 5 10.66 1.06 -5.33
CA ILE A 5 9.56 2.01 -5.16
C ILE A 5 8.28 1.26 -5.51
N LEU A 6 7.31 1.22 -4.59
CA LEU A 6 6.06 0.50 -4.82
C LEU A 6 4.97 1.40 -5.39
N ASP A 7 4.18 0.82 -6.29
CA ASP A 7 2.94 1.39 -6.79
C ASP A 7 1.80 1.23 -5.77
N THR A 8 0.78 2.08 -5.90
CA THR A 8 -0.42 2.11 -5.06
C THR A 8 -1.12 0.76 -5.01
N ASN A 9 -1.20 0.02 -6.12
CA ASN A 9 -1.87 -1.28 -6.15
C ASN A 9 -1.17 -2.33 -5.27
N ILE A 10 0.17 -2.36 -5.30
CA ILE A 10 0.95 -3.30 -4.49
C ILE A 10 0.78 -2.98 -3.00
N VAL A 11 0.83 -1.69 -2.64
CA VAL A 11 0.62 -1.26 -1.25
C VAL A 11 -0.79 -1.65 -0.79
N ILE A 12 -1.81 -1.49 -1.64
CA ILE A 12 -3.19 -1.92 -1.34
C ILE A 12 -3.27 -3.44 -1.10
N TYR A 13 -2.59 -4.25 -1.89
CA TYR A 13 -2.56 -5.72 -1.69
C TYR A 13 -1.90 -6.11 -0.37
N VAL A 14 -0.79 -5.48 -0.01
CA VAL A 14 -0.13 -5.66 1.29
C VAL A 14 -1.07 -5.28 2.44
N MET A 15 -1.72 -4.10 2.36
CA MET A 15 -2.67 -3.63 3.37
C MET A 15 -3.87 -4.56 3.53
N LYS A 16 -4.38 -5.12 2.43
CA LYS A 16 -5.50 -6.07 2.42
C LYS A 16 -5.10 -7.50 2.75
N ARG A 17 -3.80 -7.79 2.91
CA ARG A 17 -3.23 -9.12 3.16
C ARG A 17 -3.66 -10.15 2.13
N ARG A 18 -3.81 -9.75 0.86
CA ARG A 18 -4.29 -10.62 -0.22
C ARG A 18 -3.59 -10.28 -1.54
N PRO A 19 -2.81 -11.23 -2.12
CA PRO A 19 -2.43 -12.54 -1.57
C PRO A 19 -1.38 -12.43 -0.44
N LEU A 20 -1.33 -13.42 0.44
CA LEU A 20 -0.41 -13.43 1.59
C LEU A 20 1.06 -13.39 1.16
N ASP A 21 1.40 -14.07 0.07
CA ASP A 21 2.76 -14.10 -0.49
C ASP A 21 3.33 -12.69 -0.79
N VAL A 22 2.45 -11.72 -1.10
CA VAL A 22 2.87 -10.33 -1.35
C VAL A 22 3.25 -9.64 -0.05
N LEU A 23 2.54 -9.92 1.05
CA LEU A 23 2.88 -9.42 2.38
C LEU A 23 4.21 -10.01 2.86
N ASP A 24 4.44 -11.30 2.63
CA ASP A 24 5.69 -11.96 3.03
C ASP A 24 6.89 -11.35 2.30
N ARG A 25 6.81 -11.20 0.97
CA ARG A 25 7.83 -10.52 0.16
C ARG A 25 8.05 -9.07 0.58
N PHE A 26 6.98 -8.35 0.93
CA PHE A 26 7.07 -6.98 1.43
C PHE A 26 7.85 -6.93 2.75
N ASN A 27 7.56 -7.84 3.68
CA ASN A 27 8.23 -7.89 4.99
C ASN A 27 9.73 -8.19 4.84
N GLU A 28 10.10 -9.15 3.98
CA GLU A 28 11.49 -9.48 3.64
C GLU A 28 12.28 -8.25 3.16
N HIS A 29 11.65 -7.38 2.37
CA HIS A 29 12.29 -6.22 1.75
C HIS A 29 11.95 -4.88 2.42
N SER A 30 11.31 -4.89 3.59
CA SER A 30 10.75 -3.69 4.26
C SER A 30 11.74 -2.53 4.42
N ARG A 31 13.02 -2.83 4.64
CA ARG A 31 14.10 -1.83 4.77
C ARG A 31 14.63 -1.27 3.45
N GLN A 32 14.20 -1.83 2.32
CA GLN A 32 14.64 -1.49 0.97
C GLN A 32 13.50 -0.87 0.14
N ILE A 33 12.33 -0.71 0.75
CA ILE A 33 11.12 -0.24 0.09
C ILE A 33 10.89 1.23 0.41
N SER A 34 10.46 1.99 -0.58
CA SER A 34 9.83 3.29 -0.41
C SER A 34 8.57 3.39 -1.26
N ILE A 35 7.79 4.45 -1.03
CA ILE A 35 6.66 4.84 -1.86
C ILE A 35 6.80 6.31 -2.24
N SER A 36 6.19 6.72 -3.35
CA SER A 36 6.14 8.13 -3.72
C SER A 36 5.16 8.91 -2.85
N ALA A 37 5.33 10.23 -2.77
CA ALA A 37 4.34 11.10 -2.14
C ALA A 37 2.97 11.06 -2.84
N ILE A 38 2.95 10.82 -4.16
CA ILE A 38 1.72 10.68 -4.96
C ILE A 38 0.95 9.43 -4.50
N THR A 39 1.64 8.29 -4.43
CA THR A 39 1.09 7.03 -3.91
C THR A 39 0.52 7.19 -2.50
N PHE A 40 1.20 7.95 -1.64
CA PHE A 40 0.69 8.25 -0.29
C PHE A 40 -0.64 9.01 -0.32
N VAL A 41 -0.76 10.06 -1.13
CA VAL A 41 -2.00 10.84 -1.25
C VAL A 41 -3.14 10.01 -1.84
N GLU A 42 -2.87 9.17 -2.84
CA GLU A 42 -3.87 8.26 -3.41
C GLU A 42 -4.44 7.29 -2.37
N LEU A 43 -3.59 6.74 -1.51
CA LEU A 43 -4.00 5.84 -0.42
C LEU A 43 -4.90 6.55 0.59
N ILE A 44 -4.54 7.76 1.01
CA ILE A 44 -5.35 8.59 1.92
C ILE A 44 -6.71 8.91 1.28
N TYR A 45 -6.71 9.39 0.05
CA TYR A 45 -7.95 9.70 -0.68
C TYR A 45 -8.86 8.46 -0.81
N GLY A 46 -8.26 7.30 -1.14
CA GLY A 46 -8.97 6.03 -1.22
C GLY A 46 -9.60 5.61 0.11
N ALA A 47 -8.88 5.79 1.23
CA ALA A 47 -9.36 5.48 2.57
C ALA A 47 -10.54 6.37 2.98
N GLU A 48 -10.45 7.68 2.77
CA GLU A 48 -11.53 8.64 3.07
C GLU A 48 -12.79 8.36 2.24
N LYS A 49 -12.61 8.07 0.94
CA LYS A 49 -13.73 7.70 0.06
C LYS A 49 -14.41 6.41 0.50
N ALA A 50 -13.65 5.41 0.96
CA ALA A 50 -14.20 4.16 1.48
C ALA A 50 -14.98 4.39 2.78
N LYS A 51 -14.46 5.22 3.68
CA LYS A 51 -15.15 5.62 4.92
C LYS A 51 -16.50 6.27 4.62
N LYS A 52 -16.57 7.19 3.66
CA LYS A 52 -17.83 7.85 3.25
C LYS A 52 -18.89 6.86 2.74
N ARG A 53 -18.49 5.77 2.08
CA ARG A 53 -19.41 4.74 1.57
C ARG A 53 -20.00 3.84 2.66
N ASN A 54 -19.33 3.71 3.80
CA ASN A 54 -19.79 2.87 4.92
C ASN A 54 -20.69 3.63 5.92
N ILE A 55 -21.04 4.89 5.64
CA ILE A 55 -21.89 5.76 6.49
C ILE A 55 -23.20 6.12 5.75
N THR A 56 -23.60 5.32 4.75
CA THR A 56 -24.92 5.39 4.09
C THR A 56 -25.65 4.09 4.39
#